data_AF-A0AA41VCP0-F1
#
_entry.id   AF-A0AA41VCP0-F1
#
_cell.length_a   1.000
_cell.length_b   1.000
_cell.length_c   1.000
_cell.angle_alpha   90.00
_cell.angle_beta   90.00
_cell.angle_gamma   90.00
#
_symmetry.space_group_name_H-M   'P 1'
#
loop_
_entity.id
_entity.type
_entity.pdbx_description
1 polymer ?
#
loop_
_entity_poly.entity_id
_entity_poly.type
_entity_poly.pdbx_seq_one_letter_code
_entity_poly.pdbx_strand_id
1 'polypeptide(L)'
;MFQFSSVCLFDWIWCQAVKSGLLKILSKMGISLLSSYCGAHIFEIYGLGSEVVDFAFSGIVSKVGGLNLNEDPIRWTPLADVVDGYSTLPHLKGLQNGGYCNKRNQADIRA
;
A
#
# COMPACT_ATOMS: atom_id res chain seq x y z
N MET A 1 10.32 17.03 -35.04
CA MET A 1 9.09 17.34 -34.28
C MET A 1 8.67 16.06 -33.59
N PHE A 2 8.99 15.88 -32.31
CA PHE A 2 8.82 14.60 -31.61
C PHE A 2 7.34 14.31 -31.36
N GLN A 3 6.89 13.18 -31.89
CA GLN A 3 5.52 12.68 -31.75
C GLN A 3 5.41 12.06 -30.34
N PHE A 4 4.91 12.82 -29.36
CA PHE A 4 4.60 12.28 -28.04
C PHE A 4 3.46 11.27 -28.21
N SER A 5 3.76 9.97 -28.01
CA SER A 5 2.74 8.94 -27.93
C SER A 5 1.87 9.16 -26.68
N SER A 6 0.59 8.82 -26.75
CA SER A 6 -0.36 8.94 -25.63
C SER A 6 0.10 8.21 -24.35
N VAL A 7 0.94 7.19 -24.49
CA VAL A 7 1.58 6.46 -23.39
C VAL A 7 2.52 7.36 -22.58
N CYS A 8 3.37 8.12 -23.25
CA CYS A 8 4.36 9.00 -22.61
C CYS A 8 3.71 10.13 -21.79
N LEU A 9 2.52 10.57 -22.22
CA LEU A 9 1.73 11.56 -21.47
C LEU A 9 1.16 10.98 -20.17
N PHE A 10 0.65 9.75 -20.20
CA PHE A 10 0.11 9.09 -19.01
C PHE A 10 1.20 8.85 -17.96
N ASP A 11 2.35 8.31 -18.37
CA ASP A 11 3.50 8.10 -17.49
C ASP A 11 3.95 9.40 -16.83
N TRP A 12 3.98 10.49 -17.59
CA TRP A 12 4.33 11.81 -17.07
C TRP A 12 3.32 12.30 -16.01
N ILE A 13 2.02 12.25 -16.31
CA ILE A 13 0.96 12.67 -15.38
C ILE A 13 1.02 11.86 -14.08
N TRP A 14 1.19 10.53 -14.20
CA TRP A 14 1.28 9.64 -13.06
C TRP A 14 2.49 9.97 -12.19
N CYS A 15 3.67 10.14 -12.79
CA CYS A 15 4.88 10.52 -12.07
C CYS A 15 4.74 11.87 -11.35
N GLN A 16 4.07 12.86 -11.96
CA GLN A 16 3.82 14.16 -11.33
C GLN A 16 2.86 14.04 -10.14
N ALA A 17 1.79 13.26 -10.27
CA ALA A 17 0.85 13.01 -9.17
C ALA A 17 1.54 12.35 -7.98
N VAL A 18 2.37 11.32 -8.22
CA VAL A 18 3.15 10.65 -7.17
C VAL A 18 4.13 11.61 -6.49
N LYS A 19 4.87 12.42 -7.27
CA LYS A 19 5.80 13.42 -6.71
C LYS A 19 5.11 14.45 -5.81
N SER A 20 3.96 14.96 -6.25
CA SER A 20 3.16 15.93 -5.47
C SER A 20 2.61 15.30 -4.18
N GLY A 21 2.11 14.07 -4.26
CA GLY A 21 1.64 13.31 -3.09
C GLY A 21 2.75 13.05 -2.08
N LEU A 22 3.94 12.65 -2.54
CA LEU A 22 5.09 12.44 -1.68
C LEU A 22 5.54 13.73 -0.99
N LEU A 23 5.61 14.85 -1.74
CA LEU A 23 5.98 16.13 -1.17
C LEU A 23 4.99 16.58 -0.08
N LYS A 24 3.69 16.33 -0.27
CA LYS A 24 2.66 16.62 0.74
C LYS A 24 2.87 15.85 2.04
N ILE A 25 3.29 14.58 1.97
CA ILE A 25 3.61 13.76 3.14
C ILE A 25 4.85 14.32 3.86
N LEU A 26 5.92 14.63 3.11
CA LEU A 26 7.15 15.19 3.66
C LEU A 26 6.91 16.55 4.34
N SER A 27 6.09 17.41 3.73
CA SER A 27 5.73 18.72 4.28
C SER A 27 4.93 18.63 5.58
N LYS A 28 4.17 17.54 5.82
CA LYS A 28 3.45 17.34 7.08
C LYS A 28 4.40 17.15 8.27
N MET A 29 5.60 16.62 8.01
CA MET A 29 6.63 16.36 9.02
C MET A 29 7.76 17.39 9.01
N GLY A 30 7.76 18.32 8.04
CA GLY A 30 8.80 19.35 7.91
C GLY A 30 10.12 18.86 7.30
N ILE A 31 10.11 17.73 6.59
CA ILE A 31 11.32 17.15 5.97
C ILE A 31 11.49 17.68 4.55
N SER A 32 12.67 18.18 4.23
CA SER A 32 12.97 18.79 2.93
C SER A 32 13.72 17.86 1.97
N LEU A 33 14.35 16.80 2.48
CA LEU A 33 15.21 15.88 1.73
C LEU A 33 14.65 14.46 1.78
N LEU A 34 14.49 13.81 0.63
CA LEU A 34 14.02 12.42 0.55
C LEU A 34 15.00 11.46 1.22
N SER A 35 16.31 11.72 1.12
CA SER A 35 17.35 10.93 1.78
C SER A 35 17.17 10.89 3.30
N SER A 36 16.70 11.99 3.90
CA SER A 36 16.40 12.06 5.34
C SER A 36 15.12 11.33 5.70
N TYR A 37 14.17 11.19 4.77
CA TYR A 37 12.94 10.44 5.00
C TYR A 37 13.18 8.92 4.93
N CYS A 38 14.07 8.48 4.03
CA CYS A 38 14.49 7.09 3.94
C CYS A 38 15.16 6.64 5.25
N GLY A 39 14.56 5.66 5.93
CA GLY A 39 15.09 5.11 7.19
C GLY A 39 14.70 5.88 8.46
N ALA A 40 13.99 7.01 8.35
CA ALA A 40 13.51 7.74 9.53
C ALA A 40 12.31 7.07 10.23
N HIS A 41 11.74 6.02 9.64
CA HIS A 41 10.65 5.22 10.23
C HIS A 41 9.48 6.06 10.74
N ILE A 42 9.05 7.04 9.93
CA ILE A 42 8.03 8.03 10.33
C ILE A 42 6.63 7.49 10.05
N PHE A 43 6.23 6.49 10.82
CA PHE A 43 4.89 5.93 10.83
C PHE A 43 4.63 5.24 12.17
N GLU A 44 3.36 5.03 12.49
CA GLU A 44 2.96 4.28 13.69
C GLU A 44 2.37 2.94 13.28
N ILE A 45 2.75 1.88 13.99
CA ILE A 45 2.30 0.52 13.71
C ILE A 45 1.09 0.21 14.57
N TYR A 46 -0.01 -0.18 13.93
CA TYR A 46 -1.23 -0.64 14.57
C TYR A 46 -1.62 -2.02 14.06
N GLY A 47 -1.91 -2.96 14.97
CA GLY A 47 -2.43 -4.28 14.63
C GLY A 47 -1.38 -5.30 14.17
N LEU A 48 -0.09 -5.03 14.38
CA LEU A 48 0.98 -6.01 14.22
C LEU A 48 1.47 -6.46 15.59
N GLY A 49 1.76 -7.75 15.72
CA GLY A 49 2.38 -8.32 16.90
C GLY A 49 3.85 -7.92 17.02
N SER A 50 4.37 -7.94 18.26
CA SER A 50 5.73 -7.50 18.56
C SER A 50 6.80 -8.31 17.82
N GLU A 51 6.58 -9.62 17.59
CA GLU A 51 7.49 -10.48 16.83
C GLU A 51 7.77 -9.94 15.42
N VAL A 52 6.72 -9.51 14.72
CA VAL A 52 6.83 -8.95 13.35
C VAL A 52 7.53 -7.60 13.37
N VAL A 53 7.19 -6.78 14.36
CA VAL A 53 7.75 -5.43 14.51
C VAL A 53 9.24 -5.50 14.80
N ASP A 54 9.66 -6.38 15.70
CA ASP A 54 11.07 -6.55 16.03
C ASP A 54 11.87 -7.12 14.85
N PHE A 55 11.27 -8.00 14.06
CA PHE A 55 11.91 -8.60 12.88
C PHE A 55 12.09 -7.62 11.71
N ALA A 56 11.04 -6.87 11.34
CA ALA A 56 11.01 -6.07 10.11
C ALA A 56 11.13 -4.55 10.35
N PHE A 57 10.76 -4.07 11.54
CA PHE A 57 10.64 -2.66 11.89
C PHE A 57 11.28 -2.36 13.25
N SER A 58 12.48 -2.91 13.46
CA SER A 58 13.24 -2.77 14.69
C SER A 58 13.33 -1.31 15.15
N GLY A 59 12.95 -1.07 16.42
CA GLY A 59 13.02 0.25 17.05
C GLY A 59 11.72 1.08 16.96
N ILE A 60 10.66 0.56 16.34
CA ILE A 60 9.33 1.18 16.36
C ILE A 60 8.45 0.44 17.38
N VAL A 61 7.69 1.18 18.19
CA VAL A 61 6.75 0.58 19.14
C VAL A 61 5.37 0.47 18.50
N SER A 62 4.76 -0.72 18.53
CA SER A 62 3.33 -0.87 18.28
C SER A 62 2.56 -0.84 19.59
N LYS A 63 1.65 0.12 19.74
CA LYS A 63 0.83 0.27 20.96
C LYS A 63 -0.32 -0.75 21.03
N VAL A 64 -0.76 -1.24 19.88
CA VAL A 64 -1.87 -2.19 19.75
C VAL A 64 -1.33 -3.42 19.05
N GLY A 65 -1.12 -4.49 19.83
CA GLY A 65 -0.69 -5.78 19.31
C GLY A 65 -1.72 -6.38 18.35
N GLY A 66 -1.29 -7.38 17.59
CA GLY A 66 -2.14 -8.05 16.63
C GLY A 66 -1.39 -9.17 15.94
N LEU A 67 -1.34 -9.11 14.61
CA LEU A 67 -0.92 -10.20 13.75
C LEU A 67 0.54 -10.63 13.97
N ASN A 68 0.76 -11.91 14.27
CA ASN A 68 2.09 -12.53 14.31
C ASN A 68 2.39 -13.37 13.06
N LEU A 69 3.66 -13.70 12.83
CA LEU A 69 4.11 -14.45 11.64
C LEU A 69 3.48 -15.85 11.54
N ASN A 70 3.14 -16.45 12.68
CA ASN A 70 2.71 -17.84 12.79
C ASN A 70 1.19 -18.02 12.91
N GLU A 71 0.43 -16.94 13.06
CA GLU A 71 -1.01 -17.02 13.39
C GLU A 71 -1.92 -17.13 12.16
N ASP A 72 -1.52 -16.60 11.00
CA ASP A 72 -2.38 -16.55 9.81
C ASP A 72 -1.80 -17.33 8.62
N PRO A 73 -2.23 -18.59 8.39
CA PRO A 73 -1.94 -19.30 7.14
C PRO A 73 -2.74 -18.76 5.93
N ILE A 74 -3.69 -17.85 6.14
CA ILE A 74 -4.72 -17.50 5.13
C ILE A 74 -4.29 -16.39 4.16
N ARG A 75 -3.21 -15.63 4.42
CA ARG A 75 -2.90 -14.41 3.64
C ARG A 75 -1.69 -14.50 2.71
N TRP A 76 -0.75 -15.41 2.95
CA TRP A 76 0.44 -15.57 2.12
C TRP A 76 0.41 -16.87 1.31
N THR A 77 -0.68 -17.15 0.60
CA THR A 77 -0.61 -18.10 -0.51
C THR A 77 0.10 -17.42 -1.69
N PRO A 78 1.24 -17.95 -2.17
CA PRO A 78 1.81 -17.51 -3.43
C PRO A 78 0.73 -17.66 -4.51
N LEU A 79 0.40 -16.56 -5.22
CA LEU A 79 -0.49 -16.63 -6.37
C LEU A 79 0.23 -17.38 -7.51
N ALA A 80 0.17 -18.71 -7.46
CA ALA A 80 0.69 -19.60 -8.50
C ALA A 80 -0.27 -19.74 -9.69
N ASP A 81 -1.39 -19.02 -9.69
CA ASP A 81 -2.53 -19.17 -10.59
C ASP A 81 -2.61 -18.08 -11.68
N VAL A 82 -1.58 -17.24 -11.80
CA VAL A 82 -1.45 -16.25 -12.88
C VAL A 82 -0.81 -16.92 -14.09
N VAL A 83 -1.65 -17.49 -14.95
CA VAL A 83 -1.25 -17.93 -16.29
C VAL A 83 -1.54 -16.77 -17.24
N ASP A 84 -0.52 -16.30 -17.97
CA ASP A 84 -0.64 -15.24 -18.98
C ASP A 84 -1.23 -13.89 -18.49
N GLY A 85 -0.94 -13.50 -17.25
CA GLY A 85 -1.33 -12.20 -16.69
C GLY A 85 -2.77 -12.08 -16.20
N TYR A 86 -3.52 -13.19 -16.21
CA TYR A 86 -4.87 -13.26 -15.63
C TYR A 86 -4.89 -14.27 -14.49
N SER A 87 -5.46 -13.89 -13.36
CA SER A 87 -5.71 -14.79 -12.23
C SER A 87 -6.91 -15.69 -12.51
N THR A 88 -6.83 -16.95 -12.10
CA THR A 88 -7.91 -17.94 -12.24
C THR A 88 -8.96 -17.78 -11.14
N LEU A 89 -8.64 -17.03 -10.08
CA LEU A 89 -9.53 -16.71 -8.97
C LEU A 89 -10.74 -15.85 -9.41
N PRO A 90 -11.99 -16.27 -9.09
CA PRO A 90 -13.21 -15.59 -9.55
C PRO A 90 -13.38 -14.17 -8.99
N HIS A 91 -12.70 -13.82 -7.89
CA HIS A 91 -12.75 -12.49 -7.28
C HIS A 91 -11.76 -11.47 -7.89
N LEU A 92 -10.82 -11.94 -8.71
CA LEU A 92 -9.88 -11.10 -9.45
C LEU A 92 -10.28 -10.92 -10.93
N LYS A 93 -11.24 -11.73 -11.43
CA LYS A 93 -11.99 -11.44 -12.66
C LYS A 93 -12.99 -10.30 -12.40
N GLY A 94 -12.56 -9.08 -12.69
CA GLY A 94 -13.34 -7.88 -12.38
C GLY A 94 -13.15 -7.53 -10.92
N LEU A 95 -12.16 -6.67 -10.66
CA LEU A 95 -11.84 -6.18 -9.33
C LEU A 95 -13.13 -5.78 -8.60
N GLN A 96 -13.44 -6.47 -7.51
CA GLN A 96 -14.65 -6.18 -6.76
C GLN A 96 -14.61 -4.74 -6.32
N ASN A 97 -15.72 -4.08 -6.60
CA ASN A 97 -15.85 -2.67 -6.41
C ASN A 97 -16.06 -2.46 -4.89
N GLY A 98 -14.98 -2.28 -4.12
CA GLY A 98 -14.97 -2.21 -2.65
C GLY A 98 -15.52 -0.91 -2.05
N GLY A 99 -16.12 -0.96 -0.87
CA GLY A 99 -16.82 0.16 -0.26
C GLY A 99 -15.95 1.13 0.53
N TYR A 100 -14.63 1.16 0.38
CA TYR A 100 -13.72 1.93 1.23
C TYR A 100 -13.90 3.46 1.10
N CYS A 101 -13.93 3.99 -0.12
CA CYS A 101 -13.96 5.44 -0.35
C CYS A 101 -15.38 6.03 -0.25
N ASN A 102 -16.39 5.31 -0.75
CA ASN A 102 -17.79 5.72 -0.77
C ASN A 102 -18.69 4.60 -0.25
N LYS A 103 -19.77 4.96 0.45
CA LYS A 103 -20.74 3.98 0.97
C LYS A 103 -21.44 3.27 -0.18
N ARG A 104 -21.45 1.94 -0.10
CA ARG A 104 -22.17 1.05 -1.00
C ARG A 104 -22.99 0.08 -0.18
N ASN A 105 -24.04 -0.46 -0.80
CA ASN A 105 -24.98 -1.39 -0.14
C ASN A 105 -24.33 -2.76 0.16
N GLN A 106 -23.09 -2.99 -0.28
CA GLN A 106 -22.32 -4.19 -0.03
C GLN A 106 -21.49 -4.03 1.25
N ALA A 107 -21.97 -4.64 2.34
CA ALA A 107 -21.33 -5.19 3.54
C ALA A 107 -20.00 -4.64 4.15
N ASP A 108 -19.50 -3.46 3.81
CA ASP A 108 -18.40 -2.84 4.56
C ASP A 108 -18.99 -2.04 5.73
N ILE A 109 -18.95 -2.63 6.93
CA ILE A 109 -19.47 -2.01 8.17
C ILE A 109 -18.70 -0.71 8.44
N ARG A 110 -19.44 0.39 8.55
CA ARG A 110 -18.94 1.70 9.02
C ARG A 110 -19.51 1.97 10.41
N ALA A 111 -18.76 2.71 11.22
CA ALA A 111 -19.26 3.33 12.45
C ALA A 111 -20.34 4.38 12.16
#